data_AF-A0A1J4V8P6-F1
#
_entry.id   AF-A0A1J4V8P6-F1
#
_cell.length_a   1.000
_cell.length_b   1.000
_cell.length_c   1.000
_cell.angle_alpha   90.00
_cell.angle_beta   90.00
_cell.angle_gamma   90.00
#
_symmetry.space_group_name_H-M   'P 1'
#
loop_
_entity.id
_entity.type
_entity.pdbx_description
1 polymer ?
#
loop_
_entity_poly.entity_id
_entity_poly.type
_entity_poly.pdbx_seq_one_letter_code
_entity_poly.pdbx_strand_id
1 'polypeptide(L)'
;MVGYNARRYPDIIRKIAKAGHEIALHGYFHDPVNRQTPALFFKEMSLAKKILEDLNEKAIIGFRAPNWSINQSSIWALNILLELGFRYDASMDYSVCRKISGKMFGELKEIPRSSFSFLGVDIPFGGGFFLRAFPYFLTKFLTQRINYRGKRTVVYIHTWEFAMNLPCVRLPLKERLIHSWRLPKTRRVLLAMMHDFNFASIQEIYFSEYLT
;
A
#
# COMPACT_ATOMS: atom_id res chain seq x y z
N MET A 1 5.91 0.20 -5.66
CA MET A 1 6.94 -0.58 -6.37
C MET A 1 8.23 -0.57 -5.58
N VAL A 2 8.89 -1.72 -5.47
CA VAL A 2 10.18 -1.85 -4.79
C VAL A 2 11.29 -1.47 -5.76
N GLY A 3 12.17 -0.54 -5.38
CA GLY A 3 13.19 0.03 -6.26
C GLY A 3 14.15 -1.01 -6.86
N TYR A 4 14.60 -1.98 -6.06
CA TYR A 4 15.44 -3.09 -6.54
C TYR A 4 14.75 -3.90 -7.66
N ASN A 5 13.45 -4.19 -7.49
CA ASN A 5 12.67 -4.92 -8.49
C ASN A 5 12.44 -4.08 -9.75
N ALA A 6 12.22 -2.78 -9.60
CA ALA A 6 12.08 -1.87 -10.74
C ALA A 6 13.34 -1.83 -11.60
N ARG A 7 14.52 -1.80 -10.97
CA ARG A 7 15.81 -1.88 -11.66
C ARG A 7 16.01 -3.21 -12.38
N ARG A 8 15.57 -4.32 -11.77
CA ARG A 8 15.75 -5.67 -12.32
C ARG A 8 14.76 -6.01 -13.44
N TYR A 9 13.54 -5.46 -13.37
CA TYR A 9 12.46 -5.75 -14.30
C TYR A 9 11.82 -4.48 -14.86
N PRO A 10 12.60 -3.61 -15.55
CA PRO A 10 12.13 -2.30 -15.99
C PRO A 10 10.95 -2.38 -16.97
N ASP A 11 10.90 -3.42 -17.81
CA ASP A 11 9.81 -3.59 -18.78
C ASP A 11 8.45 -3.84 -18.13
N ILE A 12 8.43 -4.46 -16.94
CA ILE A 12 7.18 -4.62 -16.18
C ILE A 12 6.68 -3.26 -15.70
N ILE A 13 7.59 -2.41 -15.21
CA ILE A 13 7.26 -1.06 -14.74
C ILE A 13 6.70 -0.22 -15.90
N ARG A 14 7.38 -0.23 -17.06
CA ARG A 14 6.91 0.47 -18.26
C ARG A 14 5.55 -0.03 -18.75
N LYS A 15 5.30 -1.35 -18.70
CA LYS A 15 4.00 -1.93 -19.05
C LYS A 15 2.88 -1.44 -18.13
N ILE A 16 3.15 -1.36 -16.82
CA ILE A 16 2.19 -0.85 -15.82
C ILE A 16 1.92 0.63 -16.07
N ALA A 17 2.97 1.44 -16.28
CA ALA A 17 2.85 2.86 -16.60
C ALA A 17 2.05 3.10 -17.88
N LYS A 18 2.37 2.37 -18.96
CA LYS A 18 1.67 2.45 -20.25
C LYS A 18 0.19 2.03 -20.16
N ALA A 19 -0.15 1.15 -19.22
CA ALA A 19 -1.54 0.78 -18.94
C ALA A 19 -2.31 1.87 -18.16
N GLY A 20 -1.67 2.99 -17.81
CA GLY A 20 -2.28 4.11 -17.10
C GLY A 20 -2.38 3.92 -15.60
N HIS A 21 -1.69 2.92 -15.03
CA HIS A 21 -1.71 2.69 -13.59
C HIS A 21 -0.75 3.63 -12.86
N GLU A 22 -1.20 4.21 -11.75
CA GLU A 22 -0.35 4.94 -10.82
C GLU A 22 0.80 4.06 -10.31
N ILE A 23 2.01 4.61 -10.29
CA ILE A 23 3.19 4.01 -9.70
C ILE A 23 3.60 4.80 -8.46
N ALA A 24 3.54 4.15 -7.29
CA ALA A 24 4.03 4.68 -6.02
C ALA A 24 5.29 3.93 -5.56
N LEU A 25 6.12 4.54 -4.71
CA LEU A 25 7.34 3.92 -4.16
C LEU A 25 7.03 3.04 -2.94
N HIS A 26 7.70 1.89 -2.84
CA HIS A 26 7.56 0.91 -1.75
C HIS A 26 8.92 0.49 -1.15
N GLY A 27 9.81 1.45 -0.97
CA GLY A 27 11.20 1.22 -0.53
C GLY A 27 12.11 0.71 -1.63
N TYR A 28 13.42 0.63 -1.35
CA TYR A 28 14.39 0.10 -2.32
C TYR A 28 14.58 -1.42 -2.19
N PHE A 29 14.85 -1.93 -0.97
CA PHE A 29 15.02 -3.36 -0.69
C PHE A 29 13.84 -4.03 0.05
N HIS A 30 12.73 -3.29 0.23
CA HIS A 30 11.59 -3.74 1.04
C HIS A 30 11.93 -3.87 2.55
N ASP A 31 12.92 -3.12 3.04
CA ASP A 31 13.24 -3.09 4.46
C ASP A 31 12.25 -2.24 5.28
N PRO A 32 11.86 -2.69 6.49
CA PRO A 32 11.06 -1.88 7.39
C PRO A 32 11.75 -0.55 7.74
N VAL A 33 11.02 0.56 7.64
CA VAL A 33 11.54 1.92 7.86
C VAL A 33 12.03 2.11 9.30
N ASN A 34 11.34 1.52 10.29
CA ASN A 34 11.77 1.54 11.69
C ASN A 34 13.04 0.73 11.99
N ARG A 35 13.66 0.10 10.98
CA ARG A 35 14.96 -0.57 11.09
C ARG A 35 16.05 0.14 10.30
N GLN A 36 15.76 1.32 9.74
CA GLN A 36 16.71 2.11 8.97
C GLN A 36 17.12 3.36 9.73
N THR A 37 18.26 3.93 9.36
CA THR A 37 18.64 5.27 9.78
C THR A 37 18.06 6.32 8.82
N PRO A 38 17.86 7.58 9.27
CA PRO A 38 17.42 8.67 8.38
C PRO A 38 18.29 8.82 7.13
N ALA A 39 19.62 8.79 7.29
CA ALA A 39 20.55 8.94 6.17
C ALA A 39 20.45 7.80 5.15
N LEU A 40 20.28 6.56 5.62
CA LEU A 40 20.09 5.41 4.73
C LEU A 40 18.75 5.51 3.99
N PHE A 41 17.68 5.79 4.71
CA PHE A 41 16.34 5.93 4.13
C PHE A 41 16.31 7.04 3.07
N PHE A 42 16.88 8.21 3.36
CA PHE A 42 16.98 9.30 2.38
C PHE A 42 17.69 8.85 1.10
N LYS A 43 18.86 8.22 1.24
CA LYS A 43 19.66 7.74 0.10
C LYS A 43 18.88 6.73 -0.74
N GLU A 44 18.28 5.73 -0.09
CA GLU A 44 17.54 4.68 -0.78
C GLU A 44 16.26 5.17 -1.42
N MET A 45 15.50 6.04 -0.76
CA MET A 45 14.27 6.60 -1.32
C MET A 45 14.57 7.52 -2.48
N SER A 46 15.62 8.35 -2.39
CA SER A 46 16.08 9.21 -3.49
C SER A 46 16.41 8.39 -4.73
N LEU A 47 17.22 7.34 -4.55
CA LEU A 47 17.62 6.44 -5.65
C LEU A 47 16.40 5.72 -6.25
N ALA A 48 15.56 5.14 -5.40
CA ALA A 48 14.41 4.37 -5.85
C ALA A 48 13.36 5.24 -6.56
N LYS A 49 13.12 6.46 -6.05
CA LYS A 49 12.24 7.45 -6.66
C LYS A 49 12.75 7.82 -8.05
N LYS A 50 14.03 8.17 -8.19
CA LYS A 50 14.65 8.49 -9.48
C LYS A 50 14.48 7.35 -10.49
N ILE A 51 14.80 6.11 -10.11
CA ILE A 51 14.64 4.94 -10.99
C ILE A 51 13.19 4.79 -11.47
N LEU A 52 12.22 4.97 -10.57
CA LEU A 52 10.82 4.86 -10.93
C LEU A 52 10.36 6.01 -11.82
N GLU A 53 10.80 7.24 -11.57
CA GLU A 53 10.49 8.40 -12.42
C GLU A 53 11.06 8.24 -13.83
N ASP A 54 12.31 7.78 -13.95
CA ASP A 54 12.96 7.49 -15.22
C ASP A 54 12.20 6.41 -16.03
N LEU A 55 11.54 5.46 -15.36
CA LEU A 55 10.77 4.38 -16.00
C LEU A 55 9.30 4.71 -16.24
N ASN A 56 8.73 5.58 -15.41
CA ASN A 56 7.32 5.96 -15.42
C ASN A 56 7.05 7.22 -16.25
N GLU A 57 8.09 8.02 -16.51
CA GLU A 57 8.02 9.31 -17.21
C GLU A 57 7.05 10.32 -16.54
N LYS A 58 6.71 10.07 -15.27
CA LYS A 58 5.89 10.93 -14.43
C LYS A 58 6.43 10.93 -13.01
N ALA A 59 6.19 12.03 -12.30
CA ALA A 59 6.59 12.20 -10.91
C ALA A 59 6.00 11.09 -10.02
N ILE A 60 6.81 10.56 -9.12
CA ILE A 60 6.38 9.55 -8.15
C ILE A 60 6.00 10.27 -6.86
N ILE A 61 4.70 10.50 -6.67
CA ILE A 61 4.17 11.30 -5.55
C ILE A 61 3.72 10.48 -4.35
N GLY A 62 3.60 9.16 -4.53
CA GLY A 62 3.10 8.24 -3.50
C GLY A 62 4.19 7.41 -2.85
N PHE A 63 4.11 7.24 -1.54
CA PHE A 63 4.94 6.30 -0.80
C PHE A 63 4.11 5.35 0.08
N ARG A 64 4.60 4.11 0.22
CA ARG A 64 4.14 3.17 1.22
C ARG A 64 5.33 2.43 1.82
N ALA A 65 5.41 2.34 3.13
CA ALA A 65 6.45 1.64 3.84
C ALA A 65 6.20 0.13 3.78
N PRO A 66 7.24 -0.69 3.56
CA PRO A 66 7.19 -2.12 3.81
C PRO A 66 6.60 -2.42 5.20
N ASN A 67 5.71 -3.40 5.28
CA ASN A 67 5.11 -3.87 6.54
C ASN A 67 4.38 -2.80 7.38
N TRP A 68 3.94 -1.68 6.79
CA TRP A 68 3.38 -0.55 7.55
C TRP A 68 4.29 -0.08 8.70
N SER A 69 5.60 -0.06 8.42
CA SER A 69 6.64 0.10 9.45
C SER A 69 6.86 1.54 9.92
N ILE A 70 6.08 2.51 9.47
CA ILE A 70 6.11 3.87 10.03
C ILE A 70 5.32 3.88 11.35
N ASN A 71 6.02 4.26 12.42
CA ASN A 71 5.49 4.39 13.76
C ASN A 71 6.16 5.57 14.48
N GLN A 72 5.95 5.70 15.79
CA GLN A 72 6.51 6.80 16.58
C GLN A 72 8.03 6.92 16.49
N SER A 73 8.77 5.80 16.45
CA SER A 73 10.24 5.79 16.34
C SER A 73 10.76 6.15 14.95
N SER A 74 9.91 6.09 13.93
CA SER A 74 10.25 6.33 12.52
C SER A 74 9.49 7.50 11.90
N ILE A 75 8.89 8.38 12.73
CA ILE A 75 8.14 9.53 12.23
C ILE A 75 9.03 10.54 11.47
N TRP A 76 10.34 10.52 11.73
CA TRP A 76 11.34 11.27 10.97
C TRP A 76 11.29 10.96 9.46
N ALA A 77 10.81 9.77 9.08
CA ALA A 77 10.71 9.38 7.68
C ALA A 77 9.71 10.27 6.92
N LEU A 78 8.66 10.78 7.58
CA LEU A 78 7.68 11.67 6.95
C LEU A 78 8.32 12.99 6.51
N ASN A 79 9.27 13.53 7.29
CA ASN A 79 10.03 14.72 6.90
C ASN A 79 10.88 14.46 5.66
N ILE A 80 11.53 13.30 5.59
CA ILE A 80 12.32 12.92 4.41
C ILE A 80 11.42 12.71 3.19
N LEU A 81 10.24 12.12 3.35
CA LEU A 81 9.28 11.98 2.26
C LEU A 81 8.84 13.35 1.72
N LEU A 82 8.58 14.32 2.60
CA LEU A 82 8.29 15.70 2.20
C LEU A 82 9.46 16.33 1.44
N GLU A 83 10.69 16.20 1.97
CA GLU A 83 11.91 16.72 1.35
C GLU A 83 12.14 16.14 -0.06
N LEU A 84 11.81 14.85 -0.25
CA LEU A 84 11.87 14.17 -1.54
C LEU A 84 10.66 14.45 -2.44
N GLY A 85 9.74 15.34 -2.04
CA GLY A 85 8.62 15.77 -2.87
C GLY A 85 7.45 14.77 -2.96
N PHE A 86 7.33 13.81 -2.03
CA PHE A 86 6.13 12.99 -1.93
C PHE A 86 4.93 13.82 -1.46
N ARG A 87 3.72 13.44 -1.90
CA ARG A 87 2.44 14.09 -1.57
C ARG A 87 1.55 13.24 -0.69
N TYR A 88 1.75 11.93 -0.69
CA TYR A 88 1.03 11.07 0.24
C TYR A 88 1.85 9.88 0.73
N ASP A 89 1.43 9.39 1.90
CA ASP A 89 1.95 8.22 2.58
C ASP A 89 0.81 7.24 2.89
N ALA A 90 1.00 5.95 2.61
CA ALA A 90 0.05 4.88 2.93
C ALA A 90 0.64 3.85 3.90
N SER A 91 1.46 4.31 4.86
CA SER A 91 2.39 3.47 5.62
C SER A 91 2.01 3.24 7.07
N MET A 92 1.08 4.01 7.63
CA MET A 92 0.84 3.96 9.06
C MET A 92 -0.05 2.77 9.46
N ASP A 93 0.34 2.10 10.54
CA ASP A 93 -0.56 1.21 11.26
C ASP A 93 -1.47 2.05 12.16
N TYR A 94 -2.76 2.07 11.85
CA TYR A 94 -3.77 2.79 12.63
C TYR A 94 -3.73 2.42 14.12
N SER A 95 -3.41 1.16 14.47
CA SER A 95 -3.33 0.70 15.87
C SER A 95 -2.21 1.38 16.66
N VAL A 96 -1.15 1.82 15.98
CA VAL A 96 0.04 2.46 16.57
C VAL A 96 -0.05 3.98 16.49
N CYS A 97 -0.70 4.50 15.44
CA CYS A 97 -0.67 5.90 15.06
C CYS A 97 -2.06 6.56 14.98
N ARG A 98 -3.04 6.12 15.78
CA ARG A 98 -4.41 6.67 15.81
C ARG A 98 -4.49 8.19 15.80
N LYS A 99 -3.57 8.88 16.49
CA LYS A 99 -3.59 10.35 16.61
C LYS A 99 -3.25 11.07 15.30
N ILE A 100 -2.50 10.43 14.41
CA ILE A 100 -1.98 11.03 13.16
C ILE A 100 -2.53 10.36 11.90
N SER A 101 -3.07 9.15 12.00
CA SER A 101 -3.67 8.46 10.85
C SER A 101 -4.90 9.21 10.32
N GLY A 102 -5.01 9.27 9.00
CA GLY A 102 -5.98 10.02 8.23
C GLY A 102 -5.76 11.54 8.23
N LYS A 103 -4.64 12.03 8.76
CA LYS A 103 -4.33 13.46 8.87
C LYS A 103 -3.19 13.87 7.93
N MET A 104 -3.07 15.19 7.76
CA MET A 104 -1.93 15.80 7.09
C MET A 104 -0.72 15.84 8.03
N PHE A 105 0.46 15.60 7.48
CA PHE A 105 1.74 15.89 8.10
C PHE A 105 2.45 16.94 7.22
N GLY A 106 2.37 18.21 7.61
CA GLY A 106 2.67 19.32 6.68
C GLY A 106 1.77 19.22 5.45
N GLU A 107 2.38 19.11 4.26
CA GLU A 107 1.67 18.92 2.98
C GLU A 107 1.50 17.43 2.60
N LEU A 108 2.01 16.50 3.41
CA LEU A 108 1.93 15.07 3.13
C LEU A 108 0.60 14.51 3.65
N LYS A 109 -0.21 13.96 2.76
CA LYS A 109 -1.48 13.33 3.11
C LYS A 109 -1.26 11.88 3.56
N GLU A 110 -1.71 11.52 4.76
CA GLU A 110 -1.79 10.11 5.12
C GLU A 110 -3.04 9.46 4.52
N ILE A 111 -2.85 8.29 3.92
CA ILE A 111 -3.89 7.42 3.36
C ILE A 111 -4.05 6.20 4.26
N PRO A 112 -5.11 6.14 5.09
CA PRO A 112 -5.23 5.11 6.09
C PRO A 112 -5.62 3.78 5.45
N ARG A 113 -5.08 2.69 6.01
CA ARG A 113 -5.54 1.34 5.66
C ARG A 113 -7.02 1.18 6.03
N SER A 114 -7.79 0.52 5.16
CA SER A 114 -9.20 0.22 5.45
C SER A 114 -9.37 -0.79 6.58
N SER A 115 -9.98 -0.29 7.66
CA SER A 115 -10.33 -1.03 8.88
C SER A 115 -11.72 -0.63 9.39
N PHE A 116 -12.26 -1.45 10.29
CA PHE A 116 -13.43 -1.13 11.08
C PHE A 116 -13.13 -1.37 12.56
N SER A 117 -13.83 -0.66 13.44
CA SER A 117 -13.70 -0.85 14.88
C SER A 117 -14.74 -1.86 15.37
N PHE A 118 -14.29 -2.88 16.12
CA PHE A 118 -15.15 -3.87 16.77
C PHE A 118 -14.66 -4.10 18.19
N LEU A 119 -15.53 -3.87 19.18
CA LEU A 119 -15.21 -3.93 20.61
C LEU A 119 -13.94 -3.12 20.99
N GLY A 120 -13.77 -1.94 20.39
CA GLY A 120 -12.62 -1.06 20.62
C GLY A 120 -11.35 -1.43 19.86
N VAL A 121 -11.33 -2.56 19.16
CA VAL A 121 -10.18 -3.04 18.36
C VAL A 121 -10.38 -2.67 16.89
N ASP A 122 -9.33 -2.12 16.27
CA ASP A 122 -9.34 -1.78 14.84
C ASP A 122 -8.91 -2.98 13.99
N ILE A 123 -9.86 -3.53 13.24
CA ILE A 123 -9.68 -4.73 12.43
C ILE A 123 -9.56 -4.35 10.95
N PRO A 124 -8.44 -4.63 10.28
CA PRO A 124 -8.34 -4.47 8.82
C PRO A 124 -9.30 -5.37 8.07
N PHE A 125 -9.71 -4.91 6.89
CA PHE A 125 -10.41 -5.76 5.93
C PHE A 125 -9.99 -5.56 4.47
N GLY A 126 -9.21 -4.50 4.19
CA GLY A 126 -8.86 -4.10 2.82
C GLY A 126 -7.83 -4.97 2.09
N GLY A 127 -7.30 -6.05 2.67
CA GLY A 127 -6.30 -6.85 1.96
C GLY A 127 -5.69 -8.00 2.75
N GLY A 128 -4.82 -8.74 2.07
CA GLY A 128 -4.07 -9.86 2.65
C GLY A 128 -4.97 -10.90 3.31
N PHE A 129 -4.54 -11.39 4.48
CA PHE A 129 -5.27 -12.41 5.24
C PHE A 129 -6.75 -12.05 5.46
N PHE A 130 -7.04 -10.80 5.84
CA PHE A 130 -8.41 -10.40 6.21
C PHE A 130 -9.37 -10.39 5.02
N LEU A 131 -8.90 -9.97 3.84
CA LEU A 131 -9.69 -10.01 2.61
C LEU A 131 -10.11 -11.44 2.25
N ARG A 132 -9.24 -12.42 2.55
CA ARG A 132 -9.52 -13.86 2.34
C ARG A 132 -10.34 -14.47 3.47
N ALA A 133 -10.11 -14.05 4.71
CA ALA A 133 -10.79 -14.57 5.89
C ALA A 133 -12.28 -14.21 5.87
N PHE A 134 -12.62 -12.93 5.65
CA PHE A 134 -13.99 -12.45 5.74
C PHE A 134 -14.89 -12.91 4.58
N PRO A 135 -16.17 -13.21 4.82
CA PRO A 135 -17.16 -13.37 3.77
C PRO A 135 -17.28 -12.10 2.90
N TYR A 136 -17.50 -12.28 1.60
CA TYR A 136 -17.54 -11.14 0.67
C TYR A 136 -18.63 -10.12 1.01
N PHE A 137 -19.81 -10.58 1.46
CA PHE A 137 -20.90 -9.68 1.84
C PHE A 137 -20.48 -8.69 2.95
N LEU A 138 -19.62 -9.13 3.88
CA LEU A 138 -19.11 -8.28 4.95
C LEU A 138 -18.13 -7.23 4.38
N THR A 139 -17.19 -7.65 3.52
CA THR A 139 -16.29 -6.74 2.81
C THR A 139 -17.06 -5.71 2.00
N LYS A 140 -18.11 -6.13 1.28
CA LYS A 140 -18.99 -5.26 0.50
C LYS A 140 -19.72 -4.26 1.39
N PHE A 141 -20.35 -4.72 2.46
CA PHE A 141 -21.05 -3.87 3.43
C PHE A 141 -20.13 -2.82 4.06
N LEU A 142 -18.94 -3.24 4.52
CA LEU A 142 -17.96 -2.33 5.11
C LEU A 142 -17.46 -1.29 4.10
N THR A 143 -17.22 -1.70 2.86
CA THR A 143 -16.83 -0.81 1.77
C THR A 143 -17.91 0.23 1.48
N GLN A 144 -19.17 -0.20 1.34
CA GLN A 144 -20.32 0.70 1.16
C GLN A 144 -20.45 1.69 2.31
N ARG A 145 -20.30 1.23 3.56
CA ARG A 145 -20.38 2.09 4.75
C ARG A 145 -19.27 3.15 4.78
N ILE A 146 -18.05 2.80 4.40
CA ILE A 146 -16.94 3.76 4.30
C ILE A 146 -17.20 4.77 3.18
N ASN A 147 -17.64 4.30 2.01
CA ASN A 147 -17.92 5.13 0.86
C ASN A 147 -19.08 6.11 1.11
N TYR A 148 -20.14 5.66 1.79
CA TYR A 148 -21.28 6.50 2.19
C TYR A 148 -20.87 7.65 3.13
N ARG A 149 -19.82 7.46 3.93
CA ARG A 149 -19.27 8.49 4.81
C ARG A 149 -18.30 9.45 4.09
N GLY A 150 -18.28 9.46 2.77
CA GLY A 150 -17.41 10.31 1.96
C GLY A 150 -15.94 9.88 1.95
N LYS A 151 -15.59 8.78 2.62
CA LYS A 151 -14.23 8.20 2.58
C LYS A 151 -14.11 7.20 1.43
N ARG A 152 -12.92 6.64 1.21
CA ARG A 152 -12.68 5.61 0.19
C ARG A 152 -12.01 4.40 0.80
N THR A 153 -12.47 3.22 0.42
CA THR A 153 -11.84 1.96 0.81
C THR A 153 -10.58 1.73 -0.01
N VAL A 154 -9.47 1.54 0.69
CA VAL A 154 -8.17 1.19 0.15
C VAL A 154 -8.04 -0.33 0.17
N VAL A 155 -7.93 -0.91 -1.02
CA VAL A 155 -7.69 -2.35 -1.20
C VAL A 155 -6.23 -2.58 -1.54
N TYR A 156 -5.61 -3.61 -0.96
CA TYR A 156 -4.26 -4.02 -1.32
C TYR A 156 -4.16 -5.53 -1.50
N ILE A 157 -3.37 -5.92 -2.50
CA ILE A 157 -3.10 -7.30 -2.89
C ILE A 157 -1.61 -7.43 -3.17
N HIS A 158 -1.10 -8.65 -3.10
CA HIS A 158 0.27 -8.94 -3.51
C HIS A 158 0.27 -9.77 -4.78
N THR A 159 1.23 -9.52 -5.67
CA THR A 159 1.37 -10.27 -6.93
C THR A 159 1.53 -11.77 -6.70
N TRP A 160 2.24 -12.16 -5.63
CA TRP A 160 2.42 -13.57 -5.25
C TRP A 160 1.11 -14.26 -4.86
N GLU A 161 0.06 -13.53 -4.47
CA GLU A 161 -1.25 -14.14 -4.17
C GLU A 161 -1.94 -14.71 -5.42
N PHE A 162 -1.45 -14.35 -6.61
CA PHE A 162 -1.92 -14.85 -7.91
C PHE A 162 -0.94 -15.84 -8.54
N ALA A 163 0.20 -16.12 -7.89
CA ALA A 163 1.17 -17.08 -8.41
C ALA A 163 0.59 -18.50 -8.35
N MET A 164 0.65 -19.22 -9.46
CA MET A 164 0.18 -20.61 -9.54
C MET A 164 1.07 -21.57 -8.75
N ASN A 165 2.38 -21.29 -8.69
CA ASN A 165 3.38 -22.13 -8.05
C ASN A 165 4.15 -21.32 -7.00
N LEU A 166 3.63 -21.31 -5.77
CA LEU A 166 4.36 -20.74 -4.63
C LEU A 166 5.43 -21.72 -4.14
N PRO A 167 6.63 -21.25 -3.78
CA PRO A 167 7.64 -22.10 -3.18
C PRO A 167 7.13 -22.65 -1.84
N CYS A 168 7.35 -23.95 -1.61
CA CYS A 168 7.07 -24.55 -0.31
C CYS A 168 8.17 -24.14 0.68
N VAL A 169 7.86 -23.18 1.55
CA VAL A 169 8.78 -22.71 2.60
C VAL A 169 8.25 -23.15 3.95
N ARG A 170 9.12 -23.71 4.80
CA ARG A 170 8.76 -24.05 6.17
C ARG A 170 8.67 -22.76 7.00
N LEU A 171 7.44 -22.36 7.32
CA LEU A 171 7.14 -21.17 8.11
C LEU A 171 6.54 -21.57 9.47
N PRO A 172 6.68 -20.74 10.51
CA PRO A 172 5.92 -20.92 11.74
C PRO A 172 4.41 -20.81 11.45
N LEU A 173 3.59 -21.37 12.35
CA LEU A 173 2.17 -21.62 12.09
C LEU A 173 1.40 -20.35 11.73
N LYS A 174 1.70 -19.24 12.41
CA LYS A 174 1.06 -17.94 12.23
C LYS A 174 1.32 -17.40 10.82
N GLU A 175 2.56 -17.39 10.39
CA GLU A 175 2.99 -16.91 9.08
C GLU A 175 2.42 -17.81 7.99
N ARG A 176 2.47 -19.13 8.17
CA ARG A 176 1.87 -20.09 7.24
C ARG A 176 0.37 -19.82 7.05
N LEU A 177 -0.35 -19.53 8.14
CA LEU A 177 -1.77 -19.20 8.11
C LEU A 177 -2.00 -17.88 7.37
N ILE A 178 -1.26 -16.82 7.68
CA ILE A 178 -1.37 -15.52 6.99
C ILE A 178 -1.12 -15.67 5.49
N HIS A 179 -0.08 -16.42 5.10
CA HIS A 179 0.33 -16.56 3.71
C HIS A 179 -0.58 -17.50 2.89
N SER A 180 -1.07 -18.59 3.48
CA SER A 180 -1.70 -19.67 2.71
C SER A 180 -3.21 -19.76 2.88
N TRP A 181 -3.78 -19.14 3.92
CA TRP A 181 -5.20 -19.29 4.23
C TRP A 181 -6.10 -18.77 3.12
N ARG A 182 -6.90 -19.69 2.54
CA ARG A 182 -7.88 -19.42 1.47
C ARG A 182 -7.30 -18.61 0.31
N LEU A 183 -6.04 -18.84 -0.06
CA LEU A 183 -5.35 -18.08 -1.11
C LEU A 183 -6.13 -17.97 -2.44
N PRO A 184 -6.75 -19.05 -2.97
CA PRO A 184 -7.52 -18.95 -4.23
C PRO A 184 -8.70 -17.98 -4.17
N LYS A 185 -9.15 -17.61 -2.96
CA LYS A 185 -10.25 -16.67 -2.74
C LYS A 185 -9.86 -15.23 -3.07
N THR A 186 -8.58 -14.85 -3.02
CA THR A 186 -8.13 -13.48 -3.36
C THR A 186 -8.68 -13.07 -4.73
N ARG A 187 -8.46 -13.90 -5.77
CA ARG A 187 -8.94 -13.61 -7.13
C ARG A 187 -10.46 -13.45 -7.19
N ARG A 188 -11.22 -14.34 -6.54
CA ARG A 188 -12.68 -14.28 -6.54
C ARG A 188 -13.22 -13.02 -5.88
N VAL A 189 -12.65 -12.65 -4.73
CA VAL A 189 -13.06 -11.44 -4.00
C VAL A 189 -12.70 -10.18 -4.79
N LEU A 190 -11.50 -10.11 -5.36
CA LEU A 190 -11.08 -8.96 -6.16
C LEU A 190 -12.00 -8.76 -7.38
N LEU A 191 -12.29 -9.83 -8.13
CA LEU A 191 -13.20 -9.75 -9.28
C LEU A 191 -14.61 -9.33 -8.87
N ALA A 192 -15.13 -9.84 -7.74
CA ALA A 192 -16.42 -9.41 -7.22
C ALA A 192 -16.41 -7.92 -6.81
N MET A 193 -15.33 -7.44 -6.20
CA MET A 193 -15.18 -6.02 -5.87
C MET A 193 -15.11 -5.15 -7.11
N MET A 194 -14.35 -5.56 -8.14
CA MET A 194 -14.25 -4.82 -9.41
C MET A 194 -15.58 -4.78 -10.18
N HIS A 195 -16.46 -5.76 -9.97
CA HIS A 195 -17.81 -5.75 -10.51
C HIS A 195 -18.73 -4.80 -9.73
N ASP A 196 -18.64 -4.81 -8.40
CA ASP A 196 -19.57 -4.07 -7.53
C ASP A 196 -19.14 -2.61 -7.25
N PHE A 197 -17.90 -2.23 -7.52
CA PHE A 197 -17.33 -0.93 -7.21
C PHE A 197 -16.41 -0.41 -8.31
N ASN A 198 -16.39 0.92 -8.48
CA ASN A 198 -15.39 1.59 -9.28
C ASN A 198 -14.08 1.71 -8.51
N PHE A 199 -12.99 1.36 -9.16
CA PHE A 199 -11.64 1.54 -8.66
C PHE A 199 -11.00 2.76 -9.33
N ALA A 200 -10.20 3.46 -8.55
CA ALA A 200 -9.39 4.58 -8.98
C ALA A 200 -8.08 4.54 -8.21
N SER A 201 -7.04 5.16 -8.76
CA SER A 201 -5.77 5.32 -8.08
C SER A 201 -5.87 6.32 -6.91
N ILE A 202 -4.89 6.32 -6.00
CA ILE A 202 -4.88 7.32 -4.91
C ILE A 202 -4.66 8.70 -5.51
N GLN A 203 -3.79 8.79 -6.52
CA GLN A 203 -3.53 9.99 -7.29
C GLN A 203 -4.81 10.54 -7.94
N GLU A 204 -5.61 9.71 -8.61
CA GLU A 204 -6.85 10.16 -9.25
C GLU A 204 -7.87 10.73 -8.25
N ILE A 205 -7.96 10.13 -7.07
CA ILE A 205 -8.95 10.52 -6.07
C ILE A 205 -8.57 11.80 -5.32
N TYR A 206 -7.27 12.01 -5.07
CA TYR A 206 -6.81 13.07 -4.14
C TYR A 206 -5.82 14.08 -4.74
N PHE A 207 -5.26 13.80 -5.92
CA PHE A 207 -4.13 14.53 -6.51
C PHE A 207 -4.26 14.61 -8.05
N SER A 208 -5.46 14.94 -8.53
CA SER A 208 -5.78 14.98 -9.96
C SER A 208 -4.89 15.92 -10.77
N GLU A 209 -4.32 16.94 -10.12
CA GLU A 209 -3.36 17.89 -10.69
C GLU A 209 -2.03 17.25 -11.12
N TYR A 210 -1.75 16.00 -10.72
CA TYR A 210 -0.57 15.24 -11.14
C TYR A 210 -0.86 14.24 -12.27
N LEU A 211 -2.06 14.22 -12.85
CA LEU A 211 -2.41 13.26 -13.92
C LEU A 211 -1.89 13.65 -15.31
N THR A 212 -1.52 14.92 -15.49
CA THR A 212 -0.98 15.50 -16.73
C THR A 212 0.40 14.97 -17.08
#